data_AF-A0A380RCS5-F1
#
_entry.id   AF-A0A380RCS5-F1
#
_cell.length_a   1.000
_cell.length_b   1.000
_cell.length_c   1.000
_cell.angle_alpha   90.00
_cell.angle_beta   90.00
_cell.angle_gamma   90.00
#
_symmetry.space_group_name_H-M   'P 1'
#
loop_
_entity.id
_entity.type
_entity.pdbx_description
1 polymer ?
#
loop_
_entity_poly.entity_id
_entity_poly.type
_entity_poly.pdbx_seq_one_letter_code
_entity_poly.pdbx_strand_id
1 'polypeptide(L)'
;MGKIRKSRKIVITVFLILTVVATGIAAFSSYKSSTSGMATDINDVVENGTPQIGDKLYLFCYQEQLFEVGDNLVVFETYLEDEDLNICVPIECEGKLSYRFSAEVVETDPGIPDKFAKGCRDYYQELYDKIQAKKATVDPGDSETMERIRKAEELTEGFLSDETYERDKNSITSYSFRATNTVDYFTIASVSKIAAAVLAIVLLYAVLGIWISGKKLALGSIALVLTISIISGVIFRKDIATMASIKEYAPGMYTCNITNDYYLDEMLSTDFKDTDSLISFLSKKLLGGMTLPIDAHHFGCSSFSCVTPEGTHLFGRNYDYMDTNGMVIYSNREGCYASIAVCDLQWARFAGVDPIAKPDSLLGRFVLRGAAPIMCVDGFNDQGLGISILSLDADENRPDTGKTDTIIILAIRGILDKCANVDEAVAFLSSYDVHSMFDKENHLFITDKSGKSVIAEWVNDELTITEINCVTNYVIATHEYDEDRRFVVMKTKLDEVNGVLSLEEALDLLNAASQNSESSVQTEWSCVYDLDNFVLYIYNDNDRNKVYKITPETFK
;
A
#
# COMPACT_ATOMS: atom_id res chain seq x y z
N MET A 1 29.55 11.46 61.82
CA MET A 1 28.51 11.88 60.85
C MET A 1 28.49 11.08 59.53
N GLY A 2 29.63 10.68 58.94
CA GLY A 2 29.64 9.94 57.65
C GLY A 2 28.95 8.57 57.64
N LYS A 3 29.13 7.75 58.68
CA LYS A 3 28.47 6.42 58.80
C LYS A 3 26.94 6.51 58.88
N ILE A 4 26.41 7.44 59.67
CA ILE A 4 24.95 7.65 59.85
C ILE A 4 24.29 8.10 58.53
N ARG A 5 24.97 8.95 57.75
CA ARG A 5 24.48 9.42 56.44
C ARG A 5 24.44 8.29 55.41
N LYS A 6 25.40 7.35 55.47
CA LYS A 6 25.45 6.15 54.61
C LYS A 6 24.37 5.14 54.99
N SER A 7 24.16 4.88 56.29
CA SER A 7 23.09 4.01 56.78
C SER A 7 21.69 4.52 56.43
N ARG A 8 21.43 5.84 56.52
CA ARG A 8 20.15 6.43 56.06
C ARG A 8 19.93 6.28 54.56
N LYS A 9 20.97 6.46 53.73
CA LYS A 9 20.89 6.23 52.29
C LYS A 9 20.56 4.77 51.97
N ILE A 10 21.19 3.81 52.66
CA ILE A 10 20.91 2.38 52.47
C ILE A 10 19.46 2.05 52.81
N VAL A 11 18.93 2.55 53.93
CA VAL A 11 17.53 2.30 54.33
C VAL A 11 16.55 2.90 53.32
N ILE A 12 16.79 4.14 52.85
CA ILE A 12 15.96 4.78 51.82
C ILE A 12 16.01 3.99 50.50
N THR A 13 17.20 3.56 50.06
CA THR A 13 17.36 2.78 48.83
C THR A 13 16.66 1.42 48.94
N VAL A 14 16.77 0.72 50.07
CA VAL A 14 16.06 -0.56 50.30
C VAL A 14 14.54 -0.36 50.27
N PHE A 15 14.03 0.72 50.87
CA PHE A 15 12.60 1.03 50.83
C PHE A 15 12.14 1.33 49.39
N LEU A 16 12.92 2.10 48.64
CA LEU A 16 12.65 2.39 47.22
C LEU A 16 12.66 1.13 46.36
N ILE A 17 13.61 0.20 46.61
CA ILE A 17 13.65 -1.11 45.93
C ILE A 17 12.38 -1.90 46.20
N LEU A 18 11.97 -1.99 47.47
CA LEU A 18 10.76 -2.72 47.85
C LEU A 18 9.49 -2.09 47.25
N THR A 19 9.39 -0.76 47.20
CA THR A 19 8.27 -0.07 46.57
C THR A 19 8.23 -0.35 45.07
N VAL A 20 9.36 -0.24 44.36
CA VAL A 20 9.43 -0.51 42.92
C VAL A 20 9.07 -1.96 42.59
N VAL A 21 9.58 -2.92 43.37
CA VAL A 21 9.26 -4.35 43.20
C VAL A 21 7.77 -4.60 43.45
N ALA A 22 7.18 -4.00 44.49
CA ALA A 22 5.75 -4.12 44.76
C ALA A 22 4.88 -3.49 43.65
N THR A 23 5.26 -2.31 43.13
CA THR A 23 4.56 -1.67 42.01
C THR A 23 4.72 -2.47 40.72
N GLY A 24 5.90 -3.04 40.46
CA GLY A 24 6.13 -3.92 39.32
C GLY A 24 5.31 -5.21 39.36
N ILE A 25 5.20 -5.85 40.54
CA ILE A 25 4.35 -7.02 40.76
C ILE A 25 2.86 -6.65 40.59
N ALA A 26 2.43 -5.50 41.10
CA ALA A 26 1.06 -5.02 40.93
C ALA A 26 0.74 -4.73 39.44
N ALA A 27 1.64 -4.06 38.72
CA ALA A 27 1.51 -3.80 37.29
C ALA A 27 1.50 -5.10 36.46
N PHE A 28 2.36 -6.07 36.80
CA PHE A 28 2.38 -7.39 36.16
C PHE A 28 1.12 -8.22 36.48
N SER A 29 0.58 -8.10 37.69
CA SER A 29 -0.68 -8.72 38.08
C SER A 29 -1.88 -8.09 37.36
N SER A 30 -1.89 -6.76 37.18
CA SER A 30 -2.88 -6.06 36.37
C SER A 30 -2.74 -6.38 34.87
N TYR A 31 -1.52 -6.54 34.37
CA TYR A 31 -1.24 -7.05 33.01
C TYR A 31 -1.77 -8.48 32.84
N LYS A 32 -1.52 -9.36 33.81
CA LYS A 32 -2.04 -10.73 33.77
C LYS A 32 -3.57 -10.75 33.80
N SER A 33 -4.20 -9.89 34.62
CA SER A 33 -5.67 -9.79 34.68
C SER A 33 -6.28 -9.18 33.41
N SER A 34 -5.62 -8.23 32.75
CA SER A 34 -6.08 -7.66 31.47
C SER A 34 -5.92 -8.66 30.32
N THR A 35 -4.87 -9.49 30.33
CA THR A 35 -4.68 -10.58 29.34
C THR A 35 -5.60 -11.78 29.56
N SER A 36 -6.15 -11.98 30.77
CA SER A 36 -7.04 -13.10 31.08
C SER A 36 -8.52 -12.70 31.12
N GLY A 37 -8.88 -11.47 30.77
CA GLY A 37 -10.21 -10.93 31.05
C GLY A 37 -10.64 -9.70 30.26
N MET A 38 -10.06 -9.43 29.08
CA MET A 38 -10.59 -8.41 28.17
C MET A 38 -10.96 -9.04 26.83
N ALA A 39 -12.04 -9.83 26.85
CA ALA A 39 -13.05 -9.67 25.81
C ALA A 39 -13.76 -8.35 26.17
N THR A 40 -13.23 -7.24 25.67
CA THR A 40 -13.91 -5.96 25.83
C THR A 40 -15.19 -6.04 25.02
N ASP A 41 -16.32 -5.83 25.69
CA ASP A 41 -17.61 -5.65 25.06
C ASP A 41 -17.48 -4.51 24.03
N ILE A 42 -17.85 -4.77 22.79
CA ILE A 42 -17.54 -3.90 21.62
C ILE A 42 -18.29 -2.57 21.67
N ASN A 43 -19.18 -2.42 22.65
CA ASN A 43 -20.03 -1.26 22.89
C ASN A 43 -19.29 0.02 23.34
N ASP A 44 -18.08 -0.08 23.89
CA ASP A 44 -17.35 1.11 24.41
C ASP A 44 -16.56 1.91 23.34
N VAL A 45 -16.55 1.48 22.07
CA VAL A 45 -15.71 2.09 21.02
C VAL A 45 -16.42 3.24 20.25
N VAL A 46 -17.74 3.39 20.36
CA VAL A 46 -18.53 4.33 19.53
C VAL A 46 -19.14 5.46 20.39
N GLU A 47 -18.29 6.31 20.96
CA GLU A 47 -18.71 7.66 21.38
C GLU A 47 -17.93 8.72 20.59
N ASN A 48 -18.61 9.24 19.56
CA ASN A 48 -18.51 10.58 18.94
C ASN A 48 -18.40 10.52 17.40
N GLY A 49 -19.56 10.44 16.71
CA GLY A 49 -19.68 10.77 15.28
C GLY A 49 -20.74 9.97 14.51
N THR A 50 -21.99 10.48 14.49
CA THR A 50 -23.15 10.06 13.62
C THR A 50 -23.98 8.82 14.05
N PRO A 51 -25.30 8.80 13.70
CA PRO A 51 -26.41 8.78 14.64
C PRO A 51 -26.69 7.42 15.31
N GLN A 52 -26.79 7.43 16.64
CA GLN A 52 -27.22 6.30 17.46
C GLN A 52 -28.71 5.97 17.28
N ILE A 53 -29.01 4.67 17.18
CA ILE A 53 -30.18 4.06 17.82
C ILE A 53 -29.67 2.84 18.61
N GLY A 54 -29.32 3.04 19.89
CA GLY A 54 -29.00 1.95 20.85
C GLY A 54 -27.59 1.35 20.80
N ASP A 55 -27.42 0.22 21.52
CA ASP A 55 -26.16 -0.42 21.93
C ASP A 55 -25.67 -1.53 20.95
N LYS A 56 -25.64 -1.33 19.62
CA LYS A 56 -25.24 -2.40 18.67
C LYS A 56 -24.47 -1.92 17.43
N LEU A 57 -23.66 -2.83 16.87
CA LEU A 57 -22.76 -2.63 15.71
C LEU A 57 -23.47 -2.88 14.36
N TYR A 58 -23.05 -2.17 13.30
CA TYR A 58 -23.53 -2.36 11.92
C TYR A 58 -22.36 -2.68 10.97
N LEU A 59 -22.59 -3.54 9.97
CA LEU A 59 -21.63 -3.86 8.92
C LEU A 59 -22.21 -3.63 7.52
N PHE A 60 -21.35 -3.15 6.62
CA PHE A 60 -21.62 -2.87 5.21
C PHE A 60 -21.50 -4.15 4.37
N CYS A 61 -22.45 -4.38 3.48
CA CYS A 61 -22.31 -5.28 2.34
C CYS A 61 -22.61 -4.49 1.06
N TYR A 62 -21.95 -4.84 -0.04
CA TYR A 62 -22.13 -4.22 -1.35
C TYR A 62 -23.63 -4.13 -1.69
N GLN A 63 -24.09 -2.90 -1.98
CA GLN A 63 -25.50 -2.41 -2.01
C GLN A 63 -26.11 -2.02 -0.64
N GLU A 64 -25.75 -0.80 -0.18
CA GLU A 64 -26.49 0.16 0.69
C GLU A 64 -27.58 -0.30 1.70
N GLN A 65 -27.55 -1.51 2.24
CA GLN A 65 -28.44 -1.93 3.34
C GLN A 65 -27.67 -2.30 4.61
N LEU A 66 -28.05 -1.66 5.71
CA LEU A 66 -27.57 -1.92 7.07
C LEU A 66 -28.41 -3.04 7.70
N PHE A 67 -27.78 -4.11 8.20
CA PHE A 67 -28.47 -5.14 8.98
C PHE A 67 -28.01 -5.12 10.45
N GLU A 68 -28.98 -5.21 11.37
CA GLU A 68 -28.75 -5.22 12.82
C GLU A 68 -28.41 -6.63 13.32
N VAL A 69 -27.21 -6.85 13.86
CA VAL A 69 -26.83 -8.14 14.46
C VAL A 69 -26.03 -7.95 15.77
N GLY A 70 -26.72 -8.13 16.91
CA GLY A 70 -26.22 -8.31 18.29
C GLY A 70 -24.76 -7.96 18.66
N ASP A 71 -24.12 -8.82 19.46
CA ASP A 71 -22.75 -8.67 20.01
C ASP A 71 -21.68 -9.38 19.15
N ASN A 72 -22.07 -9.97 18.02
CA ASN A 72 -21.21 -10.77 17.14
C ASN A 72 -21.07 -10.09 15.77
N LEU A 73 -19.86 -10.13 15.21
CA LEU A 73 -19.57 -9.59 13.89
C LEU A 73 -19.99 -10.61 12.82
N VAL A 74 -20.86 -10.22 11.87
CA VAL A 74 -21.30 -11.07 10.75
C VAL A 74 -20.87 -10.43 9.44
N VAL A 75 -20.02 -11.13 8.69
CA VAL A 75 -19.58 -10.74 7.35
C VAL A 75 -20.50 -11.40 6.33
N PHE A 76 -20.96 -10.62 5.35
CA PHE A 76 -21.74 -11.11 4.23
C PHE A 76 -20.82 -11.14 3.01
N GLU A 77 -20.52 -12.33 2.50
CA GLU A 77 -19.85 -12.48 1.21
C GLU A 77 -20.59 -13.55 0.43
N THR A 78 -20.99 -13.21 -0.79
CA THR A 78 -21.52 -14.17 -1.74
C THR A 78 -20.29 -14.79 -2.44
N TYR A 79 -20.23 -16.12 -2.46
CA TYR A 79 -19.18 -16.96 -3.10
C TYR A 79 -17.89 -17.23 -2.30
N LEU A 80 -17.92 -18.20 -1.38
CA LEU A 80 -16.72 -18.93 -0.95
C LEU A 80 -17.05 -20.41 -0.73
N GLU A 81 -16.27 -21.31 -1.34
CA GLU A 81 -16.32 -22.78 -1.18
C GLU A 81 -15.22 -23.34 -0.26
N ASP A 82 -14.41 -22.49 0.40
CA ASP A 82 -13.22 -22.95 1.14
C ASP A 82 -13.37 -22.84 2.68
N GLU A 83 -12.99 -23.91 3.39
CA GLU A 83 -13.15 -24.06 4.85
C GLU A 83 -12.01 -23.43 5.68
N ASP A 84 -10.95 -22.91 5.06
CA ASP A 84 -9.75 -22.40 5.77
C ASP A 84 -9.53 -20.89 5.53
N LEU A 85 -10.32 -20.04 6.20
CA LEU A 85 -10.21 -18.57 6.06
C LEU A 85 -9.67 -17.88 7.33
N ASN A 86 -8.49 -17.28 7.19
CA ASN A 86 -8.02 -16.18 8.02
C ASN A 86 -8.51 -14.85 7.41
N ILE A 87 -9.75 -14.43 7.70
CA ILE A 87 -10.27 -13.15 7.19
C ILE A 87 -9.71 -12.00 8.03
N CYS A 88 -8.95 -11.11 7.40
CA CYS A 88 -8.70 -9.75 7.92
C CYS A 88 -9.71 -8.81 7.26
N VAL A 89 -10.80 -8.47 7.96
CA VAL A 89 -11.70 -7.40 7.50
C VAL A 89 -11.17 -6.06 8.02
N PRO A 90 -10.69 -5.13 7.17
CA PRO A 90 -10.44 -3.77 7.59
C PRO A 90 -11.80 -3.07 7.80
N ILE A 91 -12.13 -2.72 9.05
CA ILE A 91 -13.23 -1.79 9.32
C ILE A 91 -12.61 -0.42 9.52
N GLU A 92 -12.90 0.50 8.60
CA GLU A 92 -12.47 1.89 8.67
C GLU A 92 -13.45 2.66 9.57
N CYS A 93 -13.06 2.89 10.83
CA CYS A 93 -13.74 3.87 11.68
C CYS A 93 -13.03 5.21 11.56
N GLU A 94 -13.77 6.25 11.14
CA GLU A 94 -13.31 7.64 10.97
C GLU A 94 -12.12 8.00 11.88
N GLY A 95 -10.91 7.93 11.33
CA GLY A 95 -9.68 8.41 11.96
C GLY A 95 -9.10 7.60 13.12
N LYS A 96 -9.45 6.31 13.32
CA LYS A 96 -8.79 5.46 14.34
C LYS A 96 -8.31 4.10 13.81
N LEU A 97 -6.98 3.92 13.97
CA LEU A 97 -6.18 2.69 13.99
C LEU A 97 -6.84 1.36 13.55
N SER A 98 -6.23 0.75 12.53
CA SER A 98 -6.46 -0.60 12.03
C SER A 98 -6.49 -1.67 13.15
N TYR A 99 -7.64 -2.33 13.31
CA TYR A 99 -7.82 -3.51 14.14
C TYR A 99 -7.28 -4.76 13.41
N ARG A 100 -6.61 -5.67 14.11
CA ARG A 100 -6.27 -7.01 13.58
C ARG A 100 -7.13 -8.04 14.31
N PHE A 101 -8.03 -8.69 13.59
CA PHE A 101 -8.96 -9.67 14.13
C PHE A 101 -8.31 -11.06 14.13
N SER A 102 -8.49 -11.85 15.20
CA SER A 102 -8.19 -13.28 15.19
C SER A 102 -9.50 -14.03 14.95
N ALA A 103 -9.67 -14.59 13.75
CA ALA A 103 -10.84 -15.40 13.44
C ALA A 103 -10.74 -16.77 14.13
N GLU A 104 -11.75 -17.10 14.94
CA GLU A 104 -12.07 -18.48 15.31
C GLU A 104 -13.52 -18.64 14.88
N VAL A 105 -13.83 -19.63 14.02
CA VAL A 105 -15.21 -19.88 13.57
C VAL A 105 -15.97 -20.43 14.76
N VAL A 106 -16.82 -19.60 15.39
CA VAL A 106 -17.45 -20.00 16.67
C VAL A 106 -18.78 -20.75 16.45
N GLU A 107 -19.62 -20.33 15.52
CA GLU A 107 -20.82 -21.05 15.02
C GLU A 107 -21.62 -20.10 14.10
N THR A 108 -22.26 -20.64 13.06
CA THR A 108 -23.16 -19.92 12.14
C THR A 108 -24.54 -19.78 12.81
N ASP A 109 -25.09 -18.57 13.00
CA ASP A 109 -26.52 -18.44 13.39
C ASP A 109 -27.38 -18.90 12.20
N PRO A 110 -28.12 -20.02 12.31
CA PRO A 110 -28.87 -20.59 11.19
C PRO A 110 -30.04 -19.70 10.73
N GLY A 111 -30.43 -18.68 11.51
CA GLY A 111 -31.52 -17.77 11.15
C GLY A 111 -31.12 -16.56 10.29
N ILE A 112 -29.82 -16.30 10.09
CA ILE A 112 -29.34 -15.13 9.34
C ILE A 112 -29.62 -15.21 7.83
N PRO A 113 -29.35 -16.34 7.14
CA PRO A 113 -29.65 -16.46 5.72
C PRO A 113 -31.13 -16.21 5.39
N ASP A 114 -32.03 -16.70 6.25
CA ASP A 114 -33.48 -16.46 6.11
C ASP A 114 -33.86 -14.99 6.31
N LYS A 115 -33.22 -14.29 7.25
CA LYS A 115 -33.48 -12.86 7.48
C LYS A 115 -33.03 -12.01 6.29
N PHE A 116 -31.87 -12.31 5.70
CA PHE A 116 -31.37 -11.60 4.52
C PHE A 116 -32.26 -11.81 3.30
N ALA A 117 -32.57 -13.07 2.97
CA ALA A 117 -33.43 -13.41 1.82
C ALA A 117 -34.80 -12.74 1.95
N LYS A 118 -35.32 -12.67 3.19
CA LYS A 118 -36.54 -11.92 3.49
C LYS A 118 -36.38 -10.41 3.27
N GLY A 119 -35.28 -9.80 3.73
CA GLY A 119 -35.01 -8.37 3.51
C GLY A 119 -34.94 -7.99 2.03
N CYS A 120 -34.24 -8.79 1.22
CA CYS A 120 -34.17 -8.60 -0.23
C CYS A 120 -35.57 -8.69 -0.86
N ARG A 121 -36.33 -9.73 -0.50
CA ARG A 121 -37.70 -9.93 -0.98
C ARG A 121 -38.61 -8.76 -0.59
N ASP A 122 -38.52 -8.26 0.64
CA ASP A 122 -39.30 -7.12 1.12
C ASP A 122 -38.95 -5.83 0.33
N TYR A 123 -37.67 -5.61 0.00
CA TYR A 123 -37.23 -4.49 -0.85
C TYR A 123 -37.79 -4.58 -2.28
N TYR A 124 -37.67 -5.75 -2.93
CA TYR A 124 -38.20 -5.94 -4.27
C TYR A 124 -39.73 -5.88 -4.30
N GLN A 125 -40.41 -6.22 -3.20
CA GLN A 125 -41.85 -6.06 -3.07
C GLN A 125 -42.25 -4.58 -3.05
N GLU A 126 -41.52 -3.74 -2.33
CA GLU A 126 -41.75 -2.29 -2.32
C GLU A 126 -41.52 -1.67 -3.71
N LEU A 127 -40.48 -2.11 -4.43
CA LEU A 127 -40.20 -1.66 -5.78
C LEU A 127 -41.30 -2.09 -6.76
N TYR A 128 -41.76 -3.34 -6.67
CA TYR A 128 -42.89 -3.86 -7.46
C TYR A 128 -44.16 -3.04 -7.23
N ASP A 129 -44.50 -2.75 -5.98
CA ASP A 129 -45.67 -1.95 -5.62
C ASP A 129 -45.59 -0.52 -6.21
N LYS A 130 -44.39 0.09 -6.23
CA LYS A 130 -44.14 1.39 -6.89
C LYS A 130 -44.33 1.31 -8.40
N ILE A 131 -43.89 0.23 -9.04
CA ILE A 131 -44.09 -0.01 -10.47
C ILE A 131 -45.58 -0.16 -10.79
N GLN A 132 -46.34 -0.91 -9.98
CA GLN A 132 -47.80 -1.04 -10.13
C GLN A 132 -48.51 0.31 -9.96
N ALA A 133 -48.14 1.08 -8.95
CA ALA A 133 -48.68 2.42 -8.73
C ALA A 133 -48.38 3.36 -9.91
N LYS A 134 -47.17 3.28 -10.48
CA LYS A 134 -46.79 4.07 -11.66
C LYS A 134 -47.60 3.65 -12.90
N LYS A 135 -47.75 2.35 -13.15
CA LYS A 135 -48.56 1.79 -14.25
C LYS A 135 -50.00 2.27 -14.24
N ALA A 136 -50.61 2.38 -13.06
CA ALA A 136 -51.98 2.89 -12.93
C ALA A 136 -52.15 4.37 -13.34
N THR A 137 -51.05 5.13 -13.47
CA THR A 137 -51.07 6.56 -13.83
C THR A 137 -50.67 6.85 -15.29
N VAL A 138 -50.19 5.84 -16.03
CA VAL A 138 -49.71 6.00 -17.41
C VAL A 138 -50.84 5.73 -18.40
N ASP A 139 -50.92 6.54 -19.46
CA ASP A 139 -51.88 6.34 -20.56
C ASP A 139 -51.56 5.02 -21.28
N PRO A 140 -52.51 4.07 -21.39
CA PRO A 140 -52.32 2.82 -22.13
C PRO A 140 -51.93 3.01 -23.61
N GLY A 141 -52.15 4.19 -24.19
CA GLY A 141 -51.71 4.55 -25.54
C GLY A 141 -50.21 4.87 -25.67
N ASP A 142 -49.50 5.11 -24.56
CA ASP A 142 -48.05 5.36 -24.55
C ASP A 142 -47.28 4.02 -24.56
N SER A 143 -47.14 3.47 -25.76
CA SER A 143 -46.52 2.16 -25.98
C SER A 143 -45.06 2.06 -25.50
N GLU A 144 -44.31 3.17 -25.48
CA GLU A 144 -42.91 3.15 -25.06
C GLU A 144 -42.80 3.07 -23.54
N THR A 145 -43.56 3.89 -22.82
CA THR A 145 -43.58 3.86 -21.35
C THR A 145 -44.19 2.56 -20.82
N MET A 146 -45.24 2.05 -21.48
CA MET A 146 -45.85 0.77 -21.11
C MET A 146 -44.91 -0.43 -21.31
N GLU A 147 -44.06 -0.42 -22.34
CA GLU A 147 -43.05 -1.47 -22.53
C GLU A 147 -41.91 -1.39 -21.50
N ARG A 148 -41.50 -0.18 -21.10
CA ARG A 148 -40.53 -0.01 -19.99
C ARG A 148 -41.09 -0.52 -18.66
N ILE A 149 -42.36 -0.23 -18.38
CA ILE A 149 -43.06 -0.75 -17.20
C ILE A 149 -43.14 -2.28 -17.25
N ARG A 150 -43.53 -2.86 -18.39
CA ARG A 150 -43.61 -4.32 -18.55
C ARG A 150 -42.27 -5.01 -18.27
N LYS A 151 -41.17 -4.45 -18.77
CA LYS A 151 -39.82 -4.96 -18.48
C LYS A 151 -39.43 -4.82 -17.01
N ALA A 152 -39.79 -3.71 -16.37
CA ALA A 152 -39.54 -3.51 -14.96
C ALA A 152 -40.34 -4.50 -14.09
N GLU A 153 -41.63 -4.74 -14.43
CA GLU A 153 -42.48 -5.76 -13.79
C GLU A 153 -41.85 -7.15 -13.91
N GLU A 154 -41.54 -7.57 -15.15
CA GLU A 154 -40.95 -8.88 -15.45
C GLU A 154 -39.63 -9.11 -14.68
N LEU A 155 -38.80 -8.06 -14.58
CA LEU A 155 -37.55 -8.10 -13.83
C LEU A 155 -37.81 -8.24 -12.32
N THR A 156 -38.69 -7.42 -11.74
CA THR A 156 -39.00 -7.47 -10.29
C THR A 156 -39.76 -8.74 -9.87
N GLU A 157 -40.63 -9.29 -10.72
CA GLU A 157 -41.30 -10.58 -10.46
C GLU A 157 -40.30 -11.73 -10.39
N GLY A 158 -39.25 -11.70 -11.23
CA GLY A 158 -38.15 -12.66 -11.15
C GLY A 158 -37.44 -12.63 -9.80
N PHE A 159 -37.22 -11.44 -9.23
CA PHE A 159 -36.60 -11.28 -7.91
C PHE A 159 -37.51 -11.63 -6.73
N LEU A 160 -38.84 -11.61 -6.92
CA LEU A 160 -39.81 -12.01 -5.90
C LEU A 160 -40.08 -13.52 -5.84
N SER A 161 -39.57 -14.29 -6.81
CA SER A 161 -39.78 -15.73 -6.89
C SER A 161 -39.23 -16.51 -5.67
N ASP A 162 -39.80 -17.68 -5.41
CA ASP A 162 -39.28 -18.61 -4.38
C ASP A 162 -37.91 -19.16 -4.76
N GLU A 163 -37.62 -19.28 -6.06
CA GLU A 163 -36.33 -19.74 -6.57
C GLU A 163 -35.23 -18.71 -6.28
N THR A 164 -35.51 -17.42 -6.49
CA THR A 164 -34.58 -16.33 -6.11
C THR A 164 -34.41 -16.24 -4.60
N TYR A 165 -35.48 -16.40 -3.80
CA TYR A 165 -35.37 -16.39 -2.35
C TYR A 165 -34.49 -17.52 -1.80
N GLU A 166 -34.67 -18.74 -2.30
CA GLU A 166 -33.80 -19.86 -1.90
C GLU A 166 -32.37 -19.69 -2.44
N ARG A 167 -32.19 -19.09 -3.62
CA ARG A 167 -30.85 -18.76 -4.14
C ARG A 167 -30.16 -17.72 -3.24
N ASP A 168 -30.85 -16.65 -2.88
CA ASP A 168 -30.31 -15.56 -2.06
C ASP A 168 -30.09 -16.00 -0.60
N LYS A 169 -30.88 -16.96 -0.12
CA LYS A 169 -30.66 -17.65 1.15
C LYS A 169 -29.42 -18.54 1.11
N ASN A 170 -29.25 -19.31 0.03
CA ASN A 170 -28.13 -20.25 -0.10
C ASN A 170 -26.83 -19.59 -0.56
N SER A 171 -26.87 -18.33 -1.02
CA SER A 171 -25.68 -17.58 -1.43
C SER A 171 -24.93 -16.95 -0.26
N ILE A 172 -25.45 -17.05 0.96
CA ILE A 172 -24.84 -16.45 2.16
C ILE A 172 -24.44 -17.52 3.16
N THR A 173 -23.19 -17.43 3.58
CA THR A 173 -22.66 -18.18 4.72
C THR A 173 -22.41 -17.22 5.88
N SER A 174 -22.91 -17.53 7.07
CA SER A 174 -22.79 -16.67 8.25
C SER A 174 -21.59 -17.06 9.11
N TYR A 175 -20.53 -16.26 9.12
CA TYR A 175 -19.40 -16.46 10.02
C TYR A 175 -19.52 -15.52 11.23
N SER A 176 -19.22 -16.03 12.43
CA SER A 176 -19.08 -15.24 13.65
C SER A 176 -17.60 -15.17 14.03
N PHE A 177 -17.07 -13.95 14.21
CA PHE A 177 -15.67 -13.71 14.53
C PHE A 177 -15.51 -13.15 15.94
N ARG A 178 -14.46 -13.58 16.66
CA ARG A 178 -14.03 -12.95 17.91
C ARG A 178 -13.02 -11.84 17.64
N ALA A 179 -13.42 -10.59 17.82
CA ALA A 179 -12.51 -9.46 17.72
C ALA A 179 -11.54 -9.41 18.93
N THR A 180 -10.24 -9.22 18.67
CA THR A 180 -9.25 -8.91 19.70
C THR A 180 -8.54 -7.61 19.35
N ASN A 181 -8.51 -6.65 20.30
CA ASN A 181 -7.81 -5.38 20.10
C ASN A 181 -6.29 -5.60 20.21
N THR A 182 -5.59 -5.62 19.07
CA THR A 182 -4.13 -5.76 19.02
C THR A 182 -3.38 -4.44 19.23
N VAL A 183 -4.06 -3.30 19.13
CA VAL A 183 -3.47 -1.96 19.30
C VAL A 183 -3.16 -1.68 20.77
N ASP A 184 -4.05 -2.12 21.66
CA ASP A 184 -3.80 -2.06 23.11
C ASP A 184 -2.66 -3.01 23.51
N TYR A 185 -2.51 -4.17 22.87
CA TYR A 185 -1.40 -5.07 23.19
C TYR A 185 -0.03 -4.41 22.92
N PHE A 186 0.15 -3.80 21.75
CA PHE A 186 1.44 -3.19 21.41
C PHE A 186 1.72 -1.94 22.26
N THR A 187 0.68 -1.13 22.50
CA THR A 187 0.79 0.10 23.31
C THR A 187 1.04 -0.23 24.78
N ILE A 188 0.25 -1.14 25.39
CA ILE A 188 0.41 -1.58 26.78
C ILE A 188 1.73 -2.31 26.97
N ALA A 189 2.14 -3.18 26.05
CA ALA A 189 3.44 -3.85 26.13
C ALA A 189 4.60 -2.86 26.02
N SER A 190 4.51 -1.86 25.14
CA SER A 190 5.53 -0.82 24.98
C SER A 190 5.60 0.10 26.20
N VAL A 191 4.46 0.56 26.72
CA VAL A 191 4.37 1.36 27.95
C VAL A 191 4.90 0.56 29.15
N SER A 192 4.59 -0.74 29.24
CA SER A 192 5.08 -1.61 30.31
C SER A 192 6.60 -1.81 30.24
N LYS A 193 7.16 -1.98 29.04
CA LYS A 193 8.62 -2.07 28.83
C LYS A 193 9.31 -0.75 29.19
N ILE A 194 8.74 0.39 28.79
CA ILE A 194 9.26 1.72 29.12
C ILE A 194 9.19 1.94 30.64
N ALA A 195 8.07 1.63 31.29
CA ALA A 195 7.91 1.74 32.73
C ALA A 195 8.92 0.85 33.48
N ALA A 196 9.10 -0.40 33.05
CA ALA A 196 10.10 -1.30 33.61
C ALA A 196 11.53 -0.77 33.44
N ALA A 197 11.86 -0.21 32.26
CA ALA A 197 13.16 0.40 32.00
C ALA A 197 13.39 1.64 32.88
N VAL A 198 12.39 2.52 33.01
CA VAL A 198 12.44 3.70 33.89
C VAL A 198 12.64 3.28 35.35
N LEU A 199 11.89 2.28 35.83
CA LEU A 199 12.03 1.75 37.18
C LEU A 199 13.42 1.14 37.41
N ALA A 200 13.96 0.40 36.44
CA ALA A 200 15.32 -0.13 36.51
C ALA A 200 16.38 0.98 36.55
N ILE A 201 16.22 2.06 35.78
CA ILE A 201 17.09 3.23 35.83
C ILE A 201 17.01 3.92 37.20
N VAL A 202 15.79 4.12 37.74
CA VAL A 202 15.59 4.71 39.07
C VAL A 202 16.25 3.87 40.17
N LEU A 203 16.09 2.55 40.13
CA LEU A 203 16.76 1.61 41.03
C LEU A 203 18.28 1.71 40.93
N LEU A 204 18.81 1.71 39.71
CA LEU A 204 20.24 1.85 39.45
C LEU A 204 20.78 3.16 40.04
N TYR A 205 20.08 4.28 39.83
CA TYR A 205 20.42 5.58 40.41
C TYR A 205 20.37 5.57 41.94
N ALA A 206 19.37 4.94 42.54
CA ALA A 206 19.23 4.83 43.99
C ALA A 206 20.36 4.00 44.62
N VAL A 207 20.79 2.93 43.95
CA VAL A 207 21.92 2.08 44.37
C VAL A 207 23.25 2.81 44.18
N LEU A 208 23.50 3.39 43.02
CA LEU A 208 24.74 4.14 42.74
C LEU A 208 24.87 5.38 43.64
N GLY A 209 23.76 6.03 44.00
CA GLY A 209 23.69 7.17 44.92
C GLY A 209 24.13 6.88 46.36
N ILE A 210 24.25 5.61 46.75
CA ILE A 210 24.85 5.19 48.04
C ILE A 210 26.36 5.47 48.05
N TRP A 211 27.03 5.30 46.91
CA TRP A 211 28.49 5.30 46.79
C TRP A 211 29.03 6.53 46.05
N ILE A 212 28.21 7.12 45.16
CA ILE A 212 28.58 8.23 44.28
C ILE A 212 27.78 9.49 44.66
N SER A 213 28.42 10.65 44.63
CA SER A 213 27.73 11.94 44.87
C SER A 213 26.79 12.29 43.71
N GLY A 214 25.61 12.88 44.00
CA GLY A 214 24.61 13.23 42.98
C GLY A 214 25.14 14.05 41.80
N LYS A 215 26.07 15.00 42.05
CA LYS A 215 26.73 15.77 40.96
C LYS A 215 27.51 14.89 39.98
N LYS A 216 28.25 13.89 40.48
CA LYS A 216 29.01 12.94 39.66
C LYS A 216 28.10 11.98 38.89
N LEU A 217 26.96 11.58 39.49
CA LEU A 217 25.95 10.77 38.81
C LEU A 217 25.27 11.52 37.68
N ALA A 218 24.87 12.77 37.93
CA ALA A 218 24.28 13.63 36.89
C ALA A 218 25.27 13.84 35.74
N LEU A 219 26.53 14.19 36.03
CA LEU A 219 27.55 14.36 34.99
C LEU A 219 27.80 13.08 34.18
N GLY A 220 27.93 11.93 34.87
CA GLY A 220 28.13 10.63 34.21
C GLY A 220 26.95 10.23 33.33
N SER A 221 25.74 10.61 33.69
CA SER A 221 24.54 10.28 32.93
C SER A 221 24.36 11.18 31.72
N ILE A 222 24.68 12.48 31.84
CA ILE A 222 24.77 13.39 30.68
C ILE A 222 25.82 12.86 29.71
N ALA A 223 27.00 12.46 30.20
CA ALA A 223 28.05 11.89 29.35
C ALA A 223 27.60 10.60 28.67
N LEU A 224 26.89 9.71 29.38
CA LEU A 224 26.34 8.48 28.81
C LEU A 224 25.29 8.77 27.72
N VAL A 225 24.33 9.66 27.98
CA VAL A 225 23.31 10.05 27.01
C VAL A 225 23.97 10.66 25.78
N LEU A 226 24.90 11.59 25.94
CA LEU A 226 25.65 12.17 24.82
C LEU A 226 26.40 11.10 24.03
N THR A 227 27.04 10.14 24.72
CA THR A 227 27.76 9.04 24.06
C THR A 227 26.80 8.16 23.26
N ILE A 228 25.66 7.77 23.83
CA ILE A 228 24.63 6.98 23.14
C ILE A 228 24.08 7.77 21.96
N SER A 229 23.75 9.05 22.12
CA SER A 229 23.25 9.90 21.04
C SER A 229 24.26 10.04 19.90
N ILE A 230 25.56 10.19 20.21
CA ILE A 230 26.61 10.23 19.19
C ILE A 230 26.72 8.88 18.47
N ILE A 231 26.77 7.77 19.20
CA ILE A 231 26.86 6.42 18.62
C ILE A 231 25.64 6.14 17.74
N SER A 232 24.42 6.38 18.23
CA SER A 232 23.19 6.22 17.46
C SER A 232 23.17 7.13 16.25
N GLY A 233 23.60 8.39 16.39
CA GLY A 233 23.71 9.34 15.27
C GLY A 233 24.68 8.86 14.19
N VAL A 234 25.77 8.17 14.55
CA VAL A 234 26.71 7.56 13.59
C VAL A 234 26.11 6.32 12.92
N ILE A 235 25.43 5.46 13.68
CA ILE A 235 24.80 4.23 13.17
C ILE A 235 23.67 4.58 12.18
N PHE A 236 22.76 5.47 12.57
CA PHE A 236 21.59 5.85 11.79
C PHE A 236 21.83 7.07 10.89
N ARG A 237 23.09 7.46 10.66
CA ARG A 237 23.41 8.68 9.87
C ARG A 237 22.80 8.66 8.48
N LYS A 238 22.74 7.49 7.84
CA LYS A 238 22.19 7.31 6.50
C LYS A 238 20.66 7.36 6.52
N ASP A 239 20.00 6.69 7.46
CA ASP A 239 18.55 6.83 7.66
C ASP A 239 18.15 8.28 7.91
N ILE A 240 18.87 8.98 8.79
CA ILE A 240 18.62 10.39 9.11
C ILE A 240 18.84 11.26 7.86
N ALA A 241 19.89 11.01 7.08
CA ALA A 241 20.15 11.75 5.84
C ALA A 241 19.04 11.52 4.80
N THR A 242 18.60 10.28 4.58
CA THR A 242 17.46 9.97 3.71
C THR A 242 16.21 10.68 4.19
N MET A 243 15.86 10.54 5.48
CA MET A 243 14.70 11.20 6.07
C MET A 243 14.75 12.72 5.91
N ALA A 244 15.91 13.35 6.11
CA ALA A 244 16.10 14.79 6.00
C ALA A 244 16.00 15.29 4.55
N SER A 245 16.30 14.44 3.57
CA SER A 245 16.26 14.79 2.15
C SER A 245 14.84 14.89 1.58
N ILE A 246 13.85 14.26 2.22
CA ILE A 246 12.46 14.27 1.76
C ILE A 246 11.91 15.69 1.79
N LYS A 247 11.42 16.18 0.65
CA LYS A 247 10.82 17.52 0.55
C LYS A 247 9.87 17.58 -0.63
N GLU A 248 8.83 18.40 -0.51
CA GLU A 248 8.03 18.82 -1.66
C GLU A 248 8.90 19.71 -2.55
N TYR A 249 9.14 19.27 -3.78
CA TYR A 249 9.98 19.98 -4.75
C TYR A 249 9.14 20.91 -5.63
N ALA A 250 7.95 20.45 -6.02
CA ALA A 250 6.91 21.22 -6.68
C ALA A 250 5.54 20.79 -6.11
N PRO A 251 4.47 21.57 -6.31
CA PRO A 251 3.13 21.17 -5.86
C PRO A 251 2.80 19.76 -6.34
N GLY A 252 2.56 18.84 -5.40
CA GLY A 252 2.24 17.44 -5.70
C GLY A 252 3.41 16.57 -6.20
N MET A 253 4.65 17.07 -6.14
CA MET A 253 5.84 16.31 -6.51
C MET A 253 6.90 16.39 -5.42
N TYR A 254 7.22 15.25 -4.82
CA TYR A 254 8.23 15.12 -3.77
C TYR A 254 9.55 14.61 -4.32
N THR A 255 10.63 14.85 -3.58
CA THR A 255 11.95 14.29 -3.88
C THR A 255 12.56 13.62 -2.66
N CYS A 256 13.36 12.57 -2.87
CA CYS A 256 14.09 11.88 -1.81
C CYS A 256 15.47 11.40 -2.30
N ASN A 257 16.52 11.67 -1.53
CA ASN A 257 17.87 11.14 -1.76
C ASN A 257 18.09 9.91 -0.87
N ILE A 258 18.17 8.73 -1.47
CA ILE A 258 18.31 7.45 -0.78
C ILE A 258 19.78 7.20 -0.46
N THR A 259 20.12 7.32 0.82
CA THR A 259 21.49 7.06 1.32
C THR A 259 21.58 5.84 2.24
N ASN A 260 20.44 5.39 2.78
CA ASN A 260 20.31 4.24 3.67
C ASN A 260 20.25 2.92 2.92
N ASP A 261 20.45 1.84 3.67
CA ASP A 261 20.23 0.50 3.16
C ASP A 261 18.75 0.14 3.29
N TYR A 262 18.10 -0.18 2.18
CA TYR A 262 16.73 -0.71 2.12
C TYR A 262 16.69 -2.24 2.01
N TYR A 263 17.80 -2.94 2.27
CA TYR A 263 17.90 -4.41 2.39
C TYR A 263 17.55 -5.18 1.11
N LEU A 264 17.85 -4.61 -0.06
CA LEU A 264 17.53 -5.23 -1.36
C LEU A 264 18.11 -6.64 -1.52
N ASP A 265 19.38 -6.85 -1.16
CA ASP A 265 20.01 -8.16 -1.31
C ASP A 265 19.35 -9.23 -0.43
N GLU A 266 18.94 -8.86 0.80
CA GLU A 266 18.21 -9.78 1.68
C GLU A 266 16.83 -10.09 1.09
N MET A 267 16.13 -9.07 0.59
CA MET A 267 14.81 -9.24 -0.04
C MET A 267 14.88 -10.11 -1.30
N LEU A 268 15.86 -9.89 -2.18
CA LEU A 268 16.06 -10.70 -3.39
C LEU A 268 16.53 -12.13 -3.12
N SER A 269 16.88 -12.46 -1.87
CA SER A 269 17.22 -13.81 -1.43
C SER A 269 16.13 -14.48 -0.58
N THR A 270 15.01 -13.79 -0.37
CA THR A 270 13.87 -14.25 0.43
C THR A 270 12.73 -14.61 -0.51
N ASP A 271 12.11 -15.78 -0.31
CA ASP A 271 10.96 -16.21 -1.09
C ASP A 271 9.70 -15.44 -0.66
N PHE A 272 9.23 -14.52 -1.53
CA PHE A 272 7.99 -13.77 -1.35
C PHE A 272 6.92 -14.26 -2.31
N LYS A 273 5.95 -15.02 -1.80
CA LYS A 273 4.86 -15.65 -2.60
C LYS A 273 3.67 -14.73 -2.86
N ASP A 274 3.60 -13.64 -2.12
CA ASP A 274 2.51 -12.68 -2.15
C ASP A 274 2.99 -11.31 -1.64
N THR A 275 2.19 -10.29 -1.92
CA THR A 275 2.49 -8.91 -1.51
C THR A 275 2.50 -8.76 0.02
N ASP A 276 1.67 -9.50 0.75
CA ASP A 276 1.58 -9.45 2.21
C ASP A 276 2.86 -9.90 2.93
N SER A 277 3.54 -10.91 2.38
CA SER A 277 4.80 -11.43 2.89
C SER A 277 5.92 -10.38 2.74
N LEU A 278 5.95 -9.66 1.61
CA LEU A 278 6.85 -8.53 1.39
C LEU A 278 6.54 -7.37 2.34
N ILE A 279 5.26 -6.98 2.46
CA ILE A 279 4.81 -5.93 3.39
C ILE A 279 5.19 -6.26 4.83
N SER A 280 5.00 -7.52 5.24
CA SER A 280 5.35 -8.01 6.57
C SER A 280 6.85 -7.94 6.82
N PHE A 281 7.67 -8.27 5.82
CA PHE A 281 9.12 -8.13 5.89
C PHE A 281 9.53 -6.67 6.05
N LEU A 282 9.03 -5.77 5.18
CA LEU A 282 9.34 -4.34 5.24
C LEU A 282 8.91 -3.74 6.59
N SER A 283 7.70 -4.05 7.05
CA SER A 283 7.16 -3.62 8.35
C SER A 283 8.08 -4.03 9.50
N LYS A 284 8.54 -5.29 9.51
CA LYS A 284 9.43 -5.81 10.56
C LYS A 284 10.84 -5.20 10.50
N LYS A 285 11.43 -5.12 9.31
CA LYS A 285 12.84 -4.76 9.12
C LYS A 285 13.07 -3.25 9.10
N LEU A 286 12.20 -2.51 8.41
CA LEU A 286 12.37 -1.07 8.19
C LEU A 286 11.59 -0.23 9.20
N LEU A 287 10.47 -0.74 9.72
CA LEU A 287 9.55 0.06 10.55
C LEU A 287 9.42 -0.44 11.99
N GLY A 288 10.24 -1.40 12.41
CA GLY A 288 10.24 -1.90 13.79
C GLY A 288 8.94 -2.61 14.18
N GLY A 289 8.22 -3.17 13.20
CA GLY A 289 6.96 -3.89 13.39
C GLY A 289 5.70 -3.03 13.28
N MET A 290 5.81 -1.74 12.90
CA MET A 290 4.63 -0.96 12.54
C MET A 290 4.06 -1.46 11.22
N THR A 291 2.74 -1.66 11.16
CA THR A 291 2.02 -2.05 9.94
C THR A 291 2.15 -0.94 8.90
N LEU A 292 2.55 -1.31 7.68
CA LEU A 292 2.44 -0.45 6.51
C LEU A 292 0.99 -0.41 6.04
N PRO A 293 0.36 0.76 5.95
CA PRO A 293 -0.96 0.89 5.36
C PRO A 293 -0.79 0.96 3.83
N ILE A 294 -0.39 -0.17 3.23
CA ILE A 294 -0.30 -0.27 1.78
C ILE A 294 -1.66 -0.68 1.25
N ASP A 295 -2.19 0.16 0.38
CA ASP A 295 -3.46 -0.05 -0.30
C ASP A 295 -3.29 0.51 -1.71
N ALA A 296 -3.44 -0.34 -2.71
CA ALA A 296 -3.34 0.05 -4.10
C ALA A 296 -4.47 -0.60 -4.89
N HIS A 297 -4.99 0.17 -5.82
CA HIS A 297 -6.06 -0.21 -6.72
C HIS A 297 -5.51 -0.34 -8.15
N HIS A 298 -6.38 -0.67 -9.09
CA HIS A 298 -6.01 -0.74 -10.50
C HIS A 298 -5.43 0.59 -11.00
N PHE A 299 -4.28 0.50 -11.67
CA PHE A 299 -3.59 1.64 -12.28
C PHE A 299 -3.47 1.47 -13.80
N GLY A 300 -3.80 2.53 -14.53
CA GLY A 300 -3.62 2.62 -15.98
C GLY A 300 -2.23 3.16 -16.30
N CYS A 301 -1.60 2.72 -17.38
CA CYS A 301 -0.30 3.26 -17.78
C CYS A 301 -0.15 3.22 -19.29
N SER A 302 0.76 4.04 -19.81
CA SER A 302 1.26 3.91 -21.18
C SER A 302 2.76 4.15 -21.19
N SER A 303 3.49 3.45 -22.07
CA SER A 303 4.95 3.59 -22.17
C SER A 303 5.42 3.44 -23.62
N PHE A 304 6.52 4.10 -23.97
CA PHE A 304 7.14 3.96 -25.28
C PHE A 304 8.64 4.27 -25.24
N SER A 305 9.36 3.83 -26.27
CA SER A 305 10.74 4.21 -26.54
C SER A 305 10.86 4.90 -27.91
N CYS A 306 11.80 5.84 -28.00
CA CYS A 306 12.14 6.50 -29.25
C CYS A 306 13.59 6.99 -29.23
N VAL A 307 14.06 7.49 -30.37
CA VAL A 307 15.40 8.09 -30.51
C VAL A 307 15.26 9.52 -31.04
N THR A 308 16.08 10.46 -30.58
CA THR A 308 16.10 11.80 -31.14
C THR A 308 16.84 11.83 -32.48
N PRO A 309 16.65 12.87 -33.32
CA PRO A 309 17.45 13.04 -34.54
C PRO A 309 18.97 13.05 -34.30
N GLU A 310 19.40 13.42 -33.11
CA GLU A 310 20.80 13.44 -32.67
C GLU A 310 21.31 12.07 -32.19
N GLY A 311 20.42 11.08 -32.05
CA GLY A 311 20.77 9.72 -31.60
C GLY A 311 20.62 9.48 -30.10
N THR A 312 19.97 10.38 -29.35
CA THR A 312 19.68 10.19 -27.92
C THR A 312 18.47 9.29 -27.73
N HIS A 313 18.55 8.29 -26.86
CA HIS A 313 17.47 7.35 -26.57
C HIS A 313 16.59 7.89 -25.46
N LEU A 314 15.28 7.91 -25.73
CA LEU A 314 14.27 8.40 -24.81
C LEU A 314 13.30 7.29 -24.44
N PHE A 315 12.92 7.26 -23.17
CA PHE A 315 11.86 6.41 -22.62
C PHE A 315 10.73 7.32 -22.13
N GLY A 316 9.52 7.15 -22.66
CA GLY A 316 8.33 7.91 -22.26
C GLY A 316 7.36 7.06 -21.44
N ARG A 317 6.73 7.65 -20.41
CA ARG A 317 5.69 7.02 -19.60
C ARG A 317 4.60 8.01 -19.18
N ASN A 318 3.34 7.63 -19.29
CA ASN A 318 2.25 8.20 -18.48
C ASN A 318 1.88 7.22 -17.37
N TYR A 319 1.67 7.75 -16.18
CA TYR A 319 1.09 7.03 -15.06
C TYR A 319 -0.34 7.53 -14.82
N ASP A 320 -1.31 6.65 -15.03
CA ASP A 320 -2.72 6.95 -14.87
C ASP A 320 -3.25 6.29 -13.60
N TYR A 321 -3.71 7.09 -12.64
CA TYR A 321 -4.22 6.59 -11.38
C TYR A 321 -5.39 7.45 -10.88
N MET A 322 -5.97 7.05 -9.75
CA MET A 322 -6.77 7.99 -8.98
C MET A 322 -5.84 9.06 -8.35
N ASP A 323 -6.44 10.14 -7.85
CA ASP A 323 -5.74 11.27 -7.21
C ASP A 323 -4.56 10.80 -6.33
N THR A 324 -3.34 11.19 -6.69
CA THR A 324 -2.11 10.84 -5.95
C THR A 324 -1.02 11.91 -6.12
N ASN A 325 0.14 11.69 -5.51
CA ASN A 325 1.34 12.49 -5.74
C ASN A 325 2.53 11.57 -6.02
N GLY A 326 3.41 11.99 -6.92
CA GLY A 326 4.67 11.29 -7.20
C GLY A 326 5.79 11.71 -6.26
N MET A 327 6.63 10.76 -5.84
CA MET A 327 7.93 11.04 -5.25
C MET A 327 9.04 10.54 -6.16
N VAL A 328 9.88 11.47 -6.64
CA VAL A 328 11.08 11.13 -7.38
C VAL A 328 12.19 10.79 -6.39
N ILE A 329 12.76 9.61 -6.49
CA ILE A 329 13.89 9.18 -5.67
C ILE A 329 15.18 9.16 -6.49
N TYR A 330 16.30 9.42 -5.83
CA TYR A 330 17.63 9.16 -6.35
C TYR A 330 18.36 8.21 -5.41
N SER A 331 18.88 7.12 -5.97
CA SER A 331 19.69 6.13 -5.25
C SER A 331 21.06 6.05 -5.92
N ASN A 332 22.13 6.14 -5.13
CA ASN A 332 23.51 5.90 -5.59
C ASN A 332 24.27 5.22 -4.46
N ARG A 333 23.99 3.92 -4.31
CA ARG A 333 24.59 3.08 -3.28
C ARG A 333 25.86 2.42 -3.80
N GLU A 334 26.78 2.17 -2.88
CA GLU A 334 27.98 1.39 -3.18
C GLU A 334 27.61 -0.01 -3.67
N GLY A 335 28.12 -0.39 -4.84
CA GLY A 335 27.85 -1.69 -5.47
C GLY A 335 26.55 -1.76 -6.29
N CYS A 336 25.81 -0.67 -6.42
CA CYS A 336 24.60 -0.58 -7.25
C CYS A 336 24.78 0.49 -8.34
N TYR A 337 24.05 0.39 -9.44
CA TYR A 337 23.94 1.48 -10.40
C TYR A 337 23.19 2.66 -9.79
N ALA A 338 23.60 3.89 -10.12
CA ALA A 338 22.84 5.05 -9.70
C ALA A 338 21.53 5.10 -10.49
N SER A 339 20.41 5.42 -9.83
CA SER A 339 19.10 5.43 -10.48
C SER A 339 18.23 6.60 -10.03
N ILE A 340 17.37 7.06 -10.94
CA ILE A 340 16.25 7.94 -10.64
C ILE A 340 14.97 7.17 -10.93
N ALA A 341 14.03 7.16 -9.99
CA ALA A 341 12.80 6.38 -10.07
C ALA A 341 11.63 7.16 -9.46
N VAL A 342 10.41 6.90 -9.90
CA VAL A 342 9.21 7.55 -9.35
C VAL A 342 8.39 6.52 -8.60
N CYS A 343 8.05 6.82 -7.34
CA CYS A 343 7.12 6.03 -6.56
C CYS A 343 5.78 6.77 -6.35
N ASP A 344 4.72 5.98 -6.27
CA ASP A 344 3.38 6.44 -5.95
C ASP A 344 3.22 6.58 -4.43
N LEU A 345 2.80 7.76 -3.96
CA LEU A 345 2.60 8.02 -2.53
C LEU A 345 1.22 7.61 -2.02
N GLN A 346 0.20 7.44 -2.87
CA GLN A 346 -1.10 6.89 -2.51
C GLN A 346 -0.98 5.43 -2.10
N TRP A 347 -0.07 4.66 -2.72
CA TRP A 347 0.15 3.25 -2.38
C TRP A 347 0.50 3.02 -0.91
N ALA A 348 1.06 4.02 -0.22
CA ALA A 348 1.34 3.98 1.22
C ALA A 348 0.51 5.01 2.03
N ARG A 349 -0.59 5.50 1.45
CA ARG A 349 -1.51 6.50 2.02
C ARG A 349 -0.81 7.78 2.52
N PHE A 350 0.18 8.28 1.78
CA PHE A 350 0.85 9.57 2.05
C PHE A 350 0.45 10.69 1.08
N ALA A 351 -0.39 10.39 0.09
CA ALA A 351 -0.99 11.35 -0.83
C ALA A 351 -2.41 10.90 -1.18
N GLY A 352 -3.12 11.71 -1.98
CA GLY A 352 -4.41 11.36 -2.59
C GLY A 352 -5.57 11.19 -1.61
N VAL A 353 -6.32 10.10 -1.77
CA VAL A 353 -7.49 9.73 -0.99
C VAL A 353 -7.10 9.22 0.41
N ASP A 354 -7.64 9.90 1.42
CA ASP A 354 -7.47 9.63 2.85
C ASP A 354 -6.01 9.38 3.32
N PRO A 355 -5.12 10.38 3.16
CA PRO A 355 -3.73 10.26 3.54
C PRO A 355 -3.57 10.26 5.07
N ILE A 356 -2.86 9.26 5.59
CA ILE A 356 -2.62 9.12 7.04
C ILE A 356 -1.68 10.20 7.60
N ALA A 357 -0.83 10.77 6.74
CA ALA A 357 0.04 11.91 7.06
C ALA A 357 0.62 12.53 5.78
N LYS A 358 1.20 13.73 5.90
CA LYS A 358 2.00 14.31 4.82
C LYS A 358 3.31 13.55 4.60
N PRO A 359 3.84 13.45 3.36
CA PRO A 359 5.10 12.76 3.08
C PRO A 359 6.29 13.36 3.82
N ASP A 360 6.31 14.68 3.99
CA ASP A 360 7.38 15.43 4.64
C ASP A 360 7.21 15.59 6.17
N SER A 361 6.16 14.98 6.75
CA SER A 361 5.96 14.89 8.20
C SER A 361 6.97 13.92 8.84
N LEU A 362 7.10 13.92 10.17
CA LEU A 362 7.99 12.98 10.86
C LEU A 362 7.60 11.51 10.57
N LEU A 363 6.31 11.20 10.56
CA LEU A 363 5.80 9.86 10.25
C LEU A 363 6.05 9.51 8.78
N GLY A 364 5.72 10.41 7.86
CA GLY A 364 5.97 10.22 6.42
C GLY A 364 7.45 9.99 6.13
N ARG A 365 8.34 10.84 6.66
CA ARG A 365 9.79 10.66 6.54
C ARG A 365 10.25 9.33 7.09
N PHE A 366 9.74 8.93 8.26
CA PHE A 366 10.10 7.66 8.87
C PHE A 366 9.69 6.50 7.97
N VAL A 367 8.45 6.44 7.49
CA VAL A 367 7.98 5.33 6.66
C VAL A 367 8.63 5.31 5.27
N LEU A 368 8.63 6.46 4.59
CA LEU A 368 9.11 6.60 3.22
C LEU A 368 10.62 6.38 3.08
N ARG A 369 11.42 6.56 4.15
CA ARG A 369 12.87 6.23 4.09
C ARG A 369 13.14 4.77 3.68
N GLY A 370 12.20 3.87 3.99
CA GLY A 370 12.32 2.44 3.71
C GLY A 370 11.41 1.99 2.57
N ALA A 371 10.17 2.49 2.54
CA ALA A 371 9.18 2.04 1.56
C ALA A 371 9.40 2.64 0.17
N ALA A 372 9.81 3.92 0.06
CA ALA A 372 9.88 4.62 -1.23
C ALA A 372 10.76 3.92 -2.28
N PRO A 373 11.97 3.39 -1.95
CA PRO A 373 12.77 2.62 -2.90
C PRO A 373 12.09 1.36 -3.46
N ILE A 374 11.16 0.77 -2.72
CA ILE A 374 10.51 -0.50 -3.08
C ILE A 374 9.19 -0.28 -3.80
N MET A 375 8.58 0.90 -3.69
CA MET A 375 7.29 1.22 -4.32
C MET A 375 7.47 2.01 -5.64
N CYS A 376 8.64 1.92 -6.28
CA CYS A 376 8.89 2.60 -7.54
C CYS A 376 8.18 1.88 -8.68
N VAL A 377 7.32 2.62 -9.37
CA VAL A 377 6.52 2.13 -10.51
C VAL A 377 7.23 2.33 -11.85
N ASP A 378 8.24 3.18 -11.87
CA ASP A 378 9.15 3.37 -13.01
C ASP A 378 10.53 3.84 -12.54
N GLY A 379 11.47 3.84 -13.49
CA GLY A 379 12.71 4.57 -13.34
C GLY A 379 13.72 4.24 -14.43
N PHE A 380 14.92 4.75 -14.24
CA PHE A 380 16.08 4.44 -15.07
C PHE A 380 17.38 4.58 -14.29
N ASN A 381 18.45 3.96 -14.80
CA ASN A 381 19.77 4.01 -14.18
C ASN A 381 20.85 4.68 -15.04
N ASP A 382 22.01 4.92 -14.44
CA ASP A 382 23.17 5.57 -15.05
C ASP A 382 23.87 4.74 -16.13
N GLN A 383 23.45 3.48 -16.32
CA GLN A 383 23.84 2.66 -17.45
C GLN A 383 22.93 2.88 -18.66
N GLY A 384 21.82 3.61 -18.50
CA GLY A 384 20.85 3.91 -19.55
C GLY A 384 19.82 2.81 -19.75
N LEU A 385 19.51 2.03 -18.71
CA LEU A 385 18.39 1.10 -18.67
C LEU A 385 17.18 1.79 -18.03
N GLY A 386 16.03 1.75 -18.71
CA GLY A 386 14.74 2.24 -18.21
C GLY A 386 13.71 1.10 -18.07
N ILE A 387 12.81 1.24 -17.11
CA ILE A 387 11.77 0.25 -16.81
C ILE A 387 10.50 0.92 -16.27
N SER A 388 9.33 0.39 -16.63
CA SER A 388 8.04 0.71 -16.02
C SER A 388 7.17 -0.53 -15.85
N ILE A 389 6.28 -0.49 -14.86
CA ILE A 389 5.19 -1.45 -14.68
C ILE A 389 3.86 -0.89 -15.22
N LEU A 390 3.04 -1.78 -15.78
CA LEU A 390 1.67 -1.48 -16.18
C LEU A 390 0.77 -2.64 -15.71
N SER A 391 -0.40 -2.30 -15.16
CA SER A 391 -1.43 -3.30 -14.79
C SER A 391 -2.14 -3.80 -16.03
N LEU A 392 -2.44 -5.09 -16.11
CA LEU A 392 -3.20 -5.68 -17.19
C LEU A 392 -4.60 -6.05 -16.70
N ASP A 393 -5.57 -6.05 -17.61
CA ASP A 393 -6.88 -6.63 -17.33
C ASP A 393 -6.88 -8.15 -17.61
N ALA A 394 -6.07 -8.86 -16.83
CA ALA A 394 -5.94 -10.30 -16.87
C ALA A 394 -5.76 -10.87 -15.45
N ASP A 395 -6.16 -12.12 -15.27
CA ASP A 395 -5.97 -12.86 -14.04
C ASP A 395 -4.47 -13.05 -13.77
N GLU A 396 -4.10 -13.03 -12.49
CA GLU A 396 -2.71 -13.18 -12.05
C GLU A 396 -2.15 -14.56 -12.39
N ASN A 397 -0.97 -14.58 -13.00
CA ASN A 397 -0.12 -15.76 -13.16
C ASN A 397 0.72 -15.98 -11.90
N ARG A 398 0.96 -17.26 -11.59
CA ARG A 398 1.73 -17.67 -10.41
C ARG A 398 2.79 -18.70 -10.82
N PRO A 399 3.90 -18.26 -11.44
CA PRO A 399 5.01 -19.14 -11.77
C PRO A 399 5.51 -19.91 -10.54
N ASP A 400 5.66 -21.23 -10.67
CA ASP A 400 6.24 -22.09 -9.63
C ASP A 400 7.20 -23.09 -10.30
N THR A 401 8.41 -22.64 -10.57
CA THR A 401 9.46 -23.41 -11.26
C THR A 401 10.57 -23.86 -10.31
N GLY A 402 10.44 -23.55 -9.02
CA GLY A 402 11.43 -23.82 -7.97
C GLY A 402 12.58 -22.81 -7.96
N LYS A 403 12.44 -21.68 -8.64
CA LYS A 403 13.34 -20.52 -8.50
C LYS A 403 12.95 -19.75 -7.25
N THR A 404 13.75 -18.74 -6.89
CA THR A 404 13.39 -17.86 -5.78
C THR A 404 12.14 -17.05 -6.14
N ASP A 405 11.17 -17.04 -5.24
CA ASP A 405 9.95 -16.26 -5.39
C ASP A 405 10.24 -14.77 -5.17
N THR A 406 9.76 -13.91 -6.06
CA THR A 406 9.87 -12.45 -5.89
C THR A 406 8.59 -11.75 -6.32
N ILE A 407 8.38 -10.52 -5.84
CA ILE A 407 7.24 -9.68 -6.24
C ILE A 407 7.71 -8.71 -7.32
N ILE A 408 6.86 -8.44 -8.31
CA ILE A 408 7.21 -7.63 -9.48
C ILE A 408 7.79 -6.25 -9.12
N ILE A 409 7.27 -5.57 -8.09
CA ILE A 409 7.79 -4.27 -7.67
C ILE A 409 9.22 -4.35 -7.08
N LEU A 410 9.53 -5.46 -6.40
CA LEU A 410 10.87 -5.75 -5.92
C LEU A 410 11.81 -6.06 -7.09
N ALA A 411 11.31 -6.74 -8.11
CA ALA A 411 12.06 -6.99 -9.34
C ALA A 411 12.45 -5.69 -10.06
N ILE A 412 11.56 -4.69 -10.14
CA ILE A 412 11.89 -3.36 -10.69
C ILE A 412 13.07 -2.74 -9.97
N ARG A 413 13.04 -2.72 -8.63
CA ARG A 413 14.15 -2.17 -7.83
C ARG A 413 15.44 -2.97 -8.04
N GLY A 414 15.34 -4.29 -8.12
CA GLY A 414 16.45 -5.20 -8.42
C GLY A 414 17.10 -4.90 -9.77
N ILE A 415 16.29 -4.74 -10.82
CA ILE A 415 16.75 -4.43 -12.18
C ILE A 415 17.46 -3.09 -12.20
N LEU A 416 16.85 -2.04 -11.64
CA LEU A 416 17.45 -0.71 -11.64
C LEU A 416 18.79 -0.67 -10.89
N ASP A 417 18.95 -1.44 -9.80
CA ASP A 417 20.19 -1.48 -9.01
C ASP A 417 21.29 -2.36 -9.62
N LYS A 418 20.92 -3.41 -10.37
CA LYS A 418 21.84 -4.51 -10.72
C LYS A 418 22.03 -4.77 -12.21
N CYS A 419 21.16 -4.26 -13.09
CA CYS A 419 21.20 -4.54 -14.53
C CYS A 419 21.60 -3.29 -15.32
N ALA A 420 22.48 -3.45 -16.31
CA ALA A 420 22.97 -2.34 -17.14
C ALA A 420 22.17 -2.14 -18.44
N ASN A 421 21.42 -3.15 -18.89
CA ASN A 421 20.77 -3.19 -20.19
C ASN A 421 19.59 -4.18 -20.19
N VAL A 422 18.83 -4.21 -21.28
CA VAL A 422 17.65 -5.05 -21.46
C VAL A 422 17.99 -6.54 -21.34
N ASP A 423 19.12 -7.00 -21.88
CA ASP A 423 19.50 -8.41 -21.84
C ASP A 423 19.77 -8.87 -20.40
N GLU A 424 20.47 -8.05 -19.61
CA GLU A 424 20.68 -8.31 -18.17
C GLU A 424 19.37 -8.29 -17.39
N ALA A 425 18.45 -7.38 -17.70
CA ALA A 425 17.14 -7.33 -17.07
C ALA A 425 16.29 -8.57 -17.38
N VAL A 426 16.29 -9.05 -18.62
CA VAL A 426 15.61 -10.29 -19.02
C VAL A 426 16.24 -11.50 -18.34
N ALA A 427 17.57 -11.56 -18.25
CA ALA A 427 18.27 -12.62 -17.53
C ALA A 427 17.97 -12.59 -16.02
N PHE A 428 17.84 -11.40 -15.43
CA PHE A 428 17.41 -11.20 -14.05
C PHE A 428 16.02 -11.78 -13.86
N LEU A 429 15.02 -11.35 -14.63
CA LEU A 429 13.64 -11.85 -14.53
C LEU A 429 13.55 -13.36 -14.73
N SER A 430 14.32 -13.91 -15.67
CA SER A 430 14.37 -15.35 -15.94
C SER A 430 14.91 -16.18 -14.75
N SER A 431 15.62 -15.55 -13.81
CA SER A 431 16.21 -16.20 -12.63
C SER A 431 15.28 -16.27 -11.42
N TYR A 432 14.10 -15.66 -11.50
CA TYR A 432 13.09 -15.64 -10.44
C TYR A 432 11.76 -16.23 -10.92
N ASP A 433 10.96 -16.70 -9.96
CA ASP A 433 9.53 -16.87 -10.12
C ASP A 433 8.89 -15.55 -9.66
N VAL A 434 8.48 -14.72 -10.63
CA VAL A 434 8.00 -13.36 -10.37
C VAL A 434 6.48 -13.37 -10.27
N HIS A 435 5.96 -12.95 -9.12
CA HIS A 435 4.54 -12.82 -8.84
C HIS A 435 4.09 -11.38 -9.02
N SER A 436 2.87 -11.22 -9.53
CA SER A 436 2.26 -9.91 -9.68
C SER A 436 1.86 -9.32 -8.32
N MET A 437 1.26 -8.14 -8.33
CA MET A 437 0.77 -7.47 -7.12
C MET A 437 -0.68 -7.08 -7.28
N PHE A 438 -1.43 -7.13 -6.17
CA PHE A 438 -2.85 -6.73 -6.08
C PHE A 438 -3.81 -7.55 -6.96
N ASP A 439 -3.59 -8.86 -7.03
CA ASP A 439 -4.48 -9.83 -7.68
C ASP A 439 -4.78 -9.53 -9.16
N LYS A 440 -3.84 -8.85 -9.83
CA LYS A 440 -3.91 -8.54 -11.26
C LYS A 440 -2.57 -8.82 -11.92
N GLU A 441 -2.63 -9.31 -13.14
CA GLU A 441 -1.43 -9.46 -13.95
C GLU A 441 -0.77 -8.10 -14.22
N ASN A 442 0.56 -8.09 -14.27
CA ASN A 442 1.33 -6.91 -14.59
C ASN A 442 2.40 -7.26 -15.62
N HIS A 443 2.72 -6.32 -16.51
CA HIS A 443 3.88 -6.47 -17.39
C HIS A 443 4.91 -5.37 -17.18
N LEU A 444 6.13 -5.64 -17.62
CA LEU A 444 7.25 -4.71 -17.54
C LEU A 444 7.66 -4.25 -18.92
N PHE A 445 7.59 -2.95 -19.19
CA PHE A 445 8.24 -2.36 -20.35
C PHE A 445 9.68 -2.02 -19.98
N ILE A 446 10.65 -2.53 -20.76
CA ILE A 446 12.08 -2.40 -20.48
C ILE A 446 12.77 -1.91 -21.75
N THR A 447 13.59 -0.86 -21.64
CA THR A 447 14.33 -0.30 -22.78
C THR A 447 15.70 0.17 -22.35
N ASP A 448 16.66 0.24 -23.29
CA ASP A 448 17.98 0.79 -22.98
C ASP A 448 18.55 1.71 -24.07
N LYS A 449 19.69 2.34 -23.76
CA LYS A 449 20.44 3.23 -24.66
C LYS A 449 21.11 2.54 -25.87
N SER A 450 20.89 1.25 -26.08
CA SER A 450 21.20 0.60 -27.37
C SER A 450 20.05 0.72 -28.37
N GLY A 451 18.88 1.18 -27.92
CA GLY A 451 17.65 1.23 -28.69
C GLY A 451 16.83 -0.06 -28.62
N LYS A 452 17.25 -1.05 -27.81
CA LYS A 452 16.46 -2.25 -27.57
C LYS A 452 15.31 -1.94 -26.63
N SER A 453 14.12 -2.46 -26.95
CA SER A 453 12.92 -2.31 -26.13
C SER A 453 12.10 -3.61 -26.17
N VAL A 454 11.69 -4.06 -25.00
CA VAL A 454 10.94 -5.31 -24.81
C VAL A 454 9.83 -5.13 -23.80
N ILE A 455 8.88 -6.05 -23.84
CA ILE A 455 7.95 -6.31 -22.76
C ILE A 455 8.26 -7.68 -22.19
N ALA A 456 8.26 -7.77 -20.87
CA ALA A 456 8.20 -9.02 -20.13
C ALA A 456 6.78 -9.25 -19.59
N GLU A 457 6.14 -10.33 -20.04
CA GLU A 457 4.79 -10.77 -19.65
C GLU A 457 4.86 -12.21 -19.13
N TRP A 458 4.00 -12.57 -18.17
CA TRP A 458 3.82 -13.96 -17.76
C TRP A 458 2.54 -14.49 -18.40
N VAL A 459 2.68 -15.52 -19.23
CA VAL A 459 1.56 -16.10 -19.98
C VAL A 459 1.58 -17.60 -19.75
N ASN A 460 0.51 -18.14 -19.16
CA ASN A 460 0.45 -19.52 -18.67
C ASN A 460 1.63 -19.83 -17.73
N ASP A 461 1.87 -18.95 -16.76
CA ASP A 461 2.93 -19.06 -15.75
C ASP A 461 4.37 -19.06 -16.30
N GLU A 462 4.56 -18.73 -17.59
CA GLU A 462 5.87 -18.64 -18.23
C GLU A 462 6.22 -17.22 -18.69
N LEU A 463 7.46 -16.80 -18.41
CA LEU A 463 8.00 -15.51 -18.86
C LEU A 463 8.13 -15.48 -20.40
N THR A 464 7.38 -14.60 -21.03
CA THR A 464 7.37 -14.30 -22.46
C THR A 464 7.96 -12.92 -22.71
N ILE A 465 8.94 -12.84 -23.63
CA ILE A 465 9.60 -11.59 -24.01
C ILE A 465 9.19 -11.21 -25.44
N THR A 466 8.64 -10.01 -25.61
CA THR A 466 8.22 -9.48 -26.91
C THR A 466 8.96 -8.17 -27.23
N GLU A 467 9.61 -8.09 -28.39
CA GLU A 467 10.24 -6.84 -28.87
C GLU A 467 9.17 -5.87 -29.40
N ILE A 468 9.10 -4.68 -28.82
CA ILE A 468 8.12 -3.64 -29.15
C ILE A 468 8.52 -2.32 -28.48
N ASN A 469 8.12 -1.21 -29.08
CA ASN A 469 8.52 0.14 -28.68
C ASN A 469 7.39 0.98 -28.05
N CYS A 470 6.19 0.43 -27.85
CA CYS A 470 5.11 1.09 -27.10
C CYS A 470 4.10 0.10 -26.53
N VAL A 471 3.46 0.44 -25.42
CA VAL A 471 2.51 -0.41 -24.68
C VAL A 471 1.46 0.38 -23.90
N THR A 472 0.34 -0.27 -23.60
CA THR A 472 -0.63 0.16 -22.59
C THR A 472 -1.02 -1.01 -21.67
N ASN A 473 -2.29 -1.17 -21.31
CA ASN A 473 -2.75 -2.05 -20.23
C ASN A 473 -3.32 -3.42 -20.69
N TYR A 474 -2.83 -3.96 -21.81
CA TYR A 474 -3.29 -5.26 -22.33
C TYR A 474 -2.11 -6.16 -22.69
N VAL A 475 -2.38 -7.47 -22.72
CA VAL A 475 -1.37 -8.51 -22.98
C VAL A 475 -0.97 -8.48 -24.46
N ILE A 476 0.30 -8.22 -24.74
CA ILE A 476 0.83 -8.18 -26.11
C ILE A 476 1.06 -9.57 -26.67
N ALA A 477 1.56 -10.50 -25.85
CA ALA A 477 1.89 -11.86 -26.28
C ALA A 477 0.71 -12.62 -26.90
N THR A 478 -0.52 -12.38 -26.42
CA THR A 478 -1.74 -13.03 -26.94
C THR A 478 -2.31 -12.35 -28.19
N HIS A 479 -1.77 -11.19 -28.59
CA HIS A 479 -2.22 -10.38 -29.74
C HIS A 479 -3.70 -9.96 -29.66
N GLU A 480 -4.27 -9.91 -28.46
CA GLU A 480 -5.61 -9.39 -28.21
C GLU A 480 -5.51 -7.87 -28.05
N TYR A 481 -5.28 -7.18 -29.18
CA TYR A 481 -5.29 -5.72 -29.23
C TYR A 481 -6.72 -5.24 -29.11
N ASP A 482 -7.12 -4.77 -27.93
CA ASP A 482 -8.37 -4.05 -27.78
C ASP A 482 -8.21 -2.59 -28.24
N GLU A 483 -9.33 -1.92 -28.47
CA GLU A 483 -9.50 -0.59 -29.06
C GLU A 483 -8.89 0.58 -28.24
N ASP A 484 -7.80 0.38 -27.48
CA ASP A 484 -7.18 1.41 -26.65
C ASP A 484 -6.61 2.55 -27.50
N ARG A 485 -7.33 3.66 -27.48
CA ARG A 485 -6.97 4.92 -28.13
C ARG A 485 -5.52 5.33 -27.84
N ARG A 486 -5.03 5.16 -26.60
CA ARG A 486 -3.68 5.59 -26.19
C ARG A 486 -2.63 4.79 -26.95
N PHE A 487 -2.81 3.48 -27.05
CA PHE A 487 -1.92 2.62 -27.82
C PHE A 487 -1.94 2.99 -29.31
N VAL A 488 -3.14 3.15 -29.89
CA VAL A 488 -3.28 3.51 -31.30
C VAL A 488 -2.57 4.84 -31.60
N VAL A 489 -2.72 5.85 -30.74
CA VAL A 489 -2.05 7.15 -30.89
C VAL A 489 -0.53 7.00 -30.85
N MET A 490 0.01 6.30 -29.85
CA MET A 490 1.45 6.07 -29.73
C MET A 490 2.00 5.29 -30.92
N LYS A 491 1.38 4.16 -31.24
CA LYS A 491 1.82 3.27 -32.31
C LYS A 491 1.81 3.95 -33.66
N THR A 492 0.72 4.65 -34.00
CA THR A 492 0.59 5.40 -35.25
C THR A 492 1.68 6.45 -35.37
N LYS A 493 1.88 7.27 -34.33
CA LYS A 493 2.88 8.34 -34.38
C LYS A 493 4.30 7.77 -34.52
N LEU A 494 4.64 6.75 -33.72
CA LEU A 494 5.97 6.12 -33.75
C LEU A 494 6.24 5.46 -35.10
N ASP A 495 5.27 4.80 -35.71
CA ASP A 495 5.43 4.19 -37.03
C ASP A 495 5.58 5.27 -38.13
N GLU A 496 4.81 6.36 -38.08
CA GLU A 496 4.91 7.49 -39.02
C GLU A 496 6.29 8.14 -39.03
N VAL A 497 6.91 8.27 -37.86
CA VAL A 497 8.23 8.90 -37.70
C VAL A 497 9.39 7.90 -37.62
N ASN A 498 9.12 6.60 -37.83
CA ASN A 498 10.08 5.50 -37.66
C ASN A 498 10.82 5.54 -36.31
N GLY A 499 10.09 5.85 -35.23
CA GLY A 499 10.62 5.94 -33.87
C GLY A 499 11.53 7.15 -33.61
N VAL A 500 11.62 8.13 -34.53
CA VAL A 500 12.46 9.32 -34.36
C VAL A 500 11.63 10.51 -33.86
N LEU A 501 11.83 10.93 -32.61
CA LEU A 501 11.13 12.05 -31.99
C LEU A 501 12.13 12.96 -31.27
N SER A 502 12.01 14.27 -31.45
CA SER A 502 12.66 15.21 -30.52
C SER A 502 12.06 15.10 -29.11
N LEU A 503 12.76 15.62 -28.10
CA LEU A 503 12.25 15.67 -26.72
C LEU A 503 10.86 16.33 -26.66
N GLU A 504 10.66 17.42 -27.39
CA GLU A 504 9.38 18.12 -27.41
C GLU A 504 8.28 17.23 -28.01
N GLU A 505 8.54 16.57 -29.13
CA GLU A 505 7.58 15.65 -29.76
C GLU A 505 7.29 14.40 -28.90
N ALA A 506 8.24 13.95 -28.10
CA ALA A 506 8.01 12.89 -27.12
C ALA A 506 7.05 13.35 -26.00
N LEU A 507 7.20 14.59 -25.52
CA LEU A 507 6.27 15.21 -24.57
C LEU A 507 4.88 15.45 -25.20
N ASP A 508 4.81 15.85 -26.48
CA ASP A 508 3.56 15.90 -27.25
C ASP A 508 2.86 14.54 -27.29
N LEU A 509 3.63 13.47 -27.51
CA LEU A 509 3.09 12.11 -27.61
C LEU A 509 2.49 11.64 -26.29
N LEU A 510 3.17 11.90 -25.16
CA LEU A 510 2.63 11.62 -23.83
C LEU A 510 1.33 12.37 -23.59
N ASN A 511 1.28 13.67 -23.90
CA ASN A 511 0.07 14.47 -23.77
C ASN A 511 -1.06 14.00 -24.71
N ALA A 512 -0.74 13.47 -25.90
CA ALA A 512 -1.75 12.90 -26.80
C ALA A 512 -2.30 11.55 -26.29
N ALA A 513 -1.47 10.79 -25.58
CA ALA A 513 -1.82 9.50 -24.98
C ALA A 513 -2.34 9.62 -23.53
N SER A 514 -2.48 10.82 -22.97
CA SER A 514 -2.94 10.99 -21.60
C SER A 514 -4.44 10.77 -21.42
N GLN A 515 -4.84 10.52 -20.17
CA GLN A 515 -6.22 10.42 -19.71
C GLN A 515 -6.58 11.69 -18.91
N ASN A 516 -7.78 12.22 -19.17
CA ASN A 516 -8.28 13.45 -18.55
C ASN A 516 -9.07 13.15 -17.27
N SER A 517 -9.28 14.16 -16.44
CA SER A 517 -10.02 14.07 -15.15
C SER A 517 -11.49 13.65 -15.23
N GLU A 518 -12.04 13.40 -16.42
CA GLU A 518 -13.39 12.88 -16.60
C GLU A 518 -13.47 11.34 -16.53
N SER A 519 -12.32 10.65 -16.58
CA SER A 519 -12.22 9.22 -16.27
C SER A 519 -12.04 9.01 -14.76
N SER A 520 -12.45 7.84 -14.26
CA SER A 520 -12.18 7.42 -12.87
C SER A 520 -10.69 7.26 -12.55
N VAL A 521 -9.84 7.29 -13.59
CA VAL A 521 -8.37 7.15 -13.56
C VAL A 521 -7.81 8.20 -14.52
N GLN A 522 -7.02 9.16 -14.05
CA GLN A 522 -6.47 10.27 -14.85
C GLN A 522 -4.94 10.18 -14.91
N THR A 523 -4.29 10.84 -15.88
CA THR A 523 -2.82 10.93 -15.89
C THR A 523 -2.33 11.86 -14.79
N GLU A 524 -1.70 11.29 -13.77
CA GLU A 524 -1.19 11.98 -12.58
C GLU A 524 0.19 12.57 -12.84
N TRP A 525 1.04 11.82 -13.56
CA TRP A 525 2.31 12.35 -14.06
C TRP A 525 2.73 11.70 -15.37
N SER A 526 3.58 12.43 -16.07
CA SER A 526 4.19 12.04 -17.34
C SER A 526 5.70 12.26 -17.27
N CYS A 527 6.45 11.26 -17.70
CA CYS A 527 7.91 11.23 -17.64
C CYS A 527 8.52 10.98 -19.02
N VAL A 528 9.58 11.72 -19.36
CA VAL A 528 10.53 11.37 -20.41
C VAL A 528 11.92 11.23 -19.78
N TYR A 529 12.47 10.02 -19.84
CA TYR A 529 13.82 9.71 -19.39
C TYR A 529 14.78 9.76 -20.57
N ASP A 530 15.81 10.59 -20.47
CA ASP A 530 16.95 10.64 -21.39
C ASP A 530 18.00 9.62 -20.92
N LEU A 531 18.02 8.46 -21.56
CA LEU A 531 18.80 7.30 -21.14
C LEU A 531 20.30 7.49 -21.37
N ASP A 532 20.69 8.35 -22.31
CA ASP A 532 22.10 8.63 -22.61
C ASP A 532 22.70 9.67 -21.65
N ASN A 533 21.91 10.66 -21.24
CA ASN A 533 22.40 11.80 -20.44
C ASN A 533 22.04 11.73 -18.95
N PHE A 534 21.32 10.69 -18.51
CA PHE A 534 20.88 10.51 -17.13
C PHE A 534 20.04 11.68 -16.60
N VAL A 535 19.03 12.08 -17.39
CA VAL A 535 18.10 13.18 -17.08
C VAL A 535 16.65 12.70 -17.13
N LEU A 536 15.85 13.11 -16.16
CA LEU A 536 14.39 12.94 -16.18
C LEU A 536 13.71 14.28 -16.47
N TYR A 537 12.74 14.29 -17.37
CA TYR A 537 11.77 15.36 -17.59
C TYR A 537 10.41 14.89 -17.10
N ILE A 538 9.82 15.58 -16.13
CA ILE A 538 8.56 15.18 -15.49
C ILE A 538 7.60 16.36 -15.39
N TYR A 539 6.31 16.11 -15.62
CA TYR A 539 5.23 17.05 -15.30
C TYR A 539 4.04 16.29 -14.70
N ASN A 540 3.26 16.98 -13.87
CA ASN A 540 2.10 16.42 -13.17
C ASN A 540 0.79 16.95 -13.77
N ASP A 541 -0.30 16.23 -13.55
CA ASP A 541 -1.69 16.67 -13.81
C ASP A 541 -1.94 17.18 -15.24
N ASN A 542 -1.24 16.61 -16.23
CA ASN A 542 -1.24 17.08 -17.61
C ASN A 542 -0.83 18.57 -17.80
N ASP A 543 -0.19 19.22 -16.81
CA ASP A 543 0.28 20.61 -16.92
C ASP A 543 1.64 20.68 -17.64
N ARG A 544 1.61 20.47 -18.96
CA ARG A 544 2.79 20.53 -19.83
C ARG A 544 3.51 21.88 -19.82
N ASN A 545 2.90 22.95 -19.29
CA ASN A 545 3.60 24.23 -19.14
C ASN A 545 4.64 24.21 -18.00
N LYS A 546 4.62 23.18 -17.15
CA LYS A 546 5.50 23.03 -16.00
C LYS A 546 6.30 21.72 -16.04
N VAL A 547 7.12 21.56 -17.08
CA VAL A 547 8.07 20.45 -17.16
C VAL A 547 9.28 20.72 -16.25
N TYR A 548 9.51 19.83 -15.29
CA TYR A 548 10.65 19.86 -14.40
C TYR A 548 11.77 18.97 -14.92
N LYS A 549 12.98 19.52 -14.99
CA LYS A 549 14.21 18.76 -15.31
C LYS A 549 14.85 18.28 -14.01
N ILE A 550 14.94 16.96 -13.85
CA ILE A 550 15.53 16.29 -12.69
C ILE A 550 16.87 15.66 -13.09
N THR A 551 17.88 15.92 -12.28
CA THR A 551 19.24 15.37 -12.40
C THR A 551 19.75 15.00 -11.01
N PRO A 552 20.87 14.29 -10.86
CA PRO A 552 21.46 14.03 -9.54
C PRO A 552 21.71 15.30 -8.70
N GLU A 553 21.94 16.45 -9.34
CA GLU A 553 22.12 17.74 -8.66
C GLU A 553 20.85 18.25 -7.98
N THR A 554 19.66 17.81 -8.42
CA THR A 554 18.36 18.17 -7.83
C THR A 554 18.23 17.67 -6.37
N PHE A 555 19.00 16.63 -6.01
CA PHE A 555 18.94 15.93 -4.73
C PHE A 555 20.01 16.37 -3.72
N LYS A 556 20.81 17.40 -4.05
CA LYS A 556 21.85 17.95 -3.18
C LYS A 556 21.35 18.95 -2.15
#